data_AF-A0A3M3KVM9-F1
#
_entry.id   AF-A0A3M3KVM9-F1
#
_cell.length_a   1.000
_cell.length_b   1.000
_cell.length_c   1.000
_cell.angle_alpha   90.00
_cell.angle_beta   90.00
_cell.angle_gamma   90.00
#
_symmetry.space_group_name_H-M   'P 1'
#
loop_
_entity.id
_entity.type
_entity.pdbx_description
1 polymer ?
#
loop_
_entity_poly.entity_id
_entity_poly.type
_entity_poly.pdbx_seq_one_letter_code
_entity_poly.pdbx_strand_id
1 'polypeptide(L)'
;MYAGQIVETAPAVELFENPQHPYTRGLLASIPIPGRTQPGQPLGSIPGLVPSLVGEQHGCAFRNRCPQAITACADEVPPVHSHNHMTRCLFASAGAEPVLQREGMTS
;
A
#
# COMPACT_ATOMS: atom_id res chain seq x y z
N MET A 1 -3.63 -7.78 -0.44
CA MET A 1 -4.95 -7.93 -1.11
C MET A 1 -6.02 -7.23 -0.28
N TYR A 2 -7.03 -6.64 -0.93
CA TYR A 2 -8.24 -6.12 -0.29
C TYR A 2 -9.44 -6.34 -1.21
N ALA A 3 -10.55 -6.84 -0.68
CA ALA A 3 -11.79 -7.10 -1.45
C ALA A 3 -11.57 -7.91 -2.75
N GLY A 4 -10.73 -8.95 -2.69
CA GLY A 4 -10.41 -9.80 -3.85
C GLY A 4 -9.39 -9.21 -4.84
N GLN A 5 -8.93 -7.96 -4.64
CA GLN A 5 -7.97 -7.30 -5.52
C GLN A 5 -6.58 -7.20 -4.88
N ILE A 6 -5.54 -7.48 -5.66
CA ILE A 6 -4.16 -7.15 -5.27
C ILE A 6 -4.01 -5.62 -5.35
N VAL A 7 -3.92 -4.99 -4.18
CA VAL A 7 -3.79 -3.53 -4.07
C VAL A 7 -2.34 -3.06 -3.98
N GLU A 8 -1.44 -3.93 -3.51
CA GLU A 8 -0.02 -3.66 -3.39
C GLU A 8 0.76 -4.97 -3.30
N THR A 9 1.95 -5.03 -3.90
CA THR A 9 2.88 -6.16 -3.86
C THR A 9 4.31 -5.65 -4.04
N ALA A 10 5.21 -6.02 -3.14
CA ALA A 10 6.64 -5.73 -3.22
C ALA A 10 7.42 -6.76 -2.37
N PRO A 11 8.76 -6.79 -2.42
CA PRO A 11 9.57 -7.51 -1.43
C PRO A 11 9.18 -7.10 -0.01
N ALA A 12 9.28 -8.04 0.95
CA ALA A 12 8.82 -7.79 2.31
C ALA A 12 9.45 -6.54 2.93
N VAL A 13 10.77 -6.38 2.80
CA VAL A 13 11.50 -5.21 3.32
C VAL A 13 10.95 -3.91 2.73
N GLU A 14 10.76 -3.84 1.41
CA GLU A 14 10.19 -2.67 0.72
C GLU A 14 8.78 -2.34 1.23
N LEU A 15 7.93 -3.35 1.49
CA LEU A 15 6.60 -3.09 2.06
C LEU A 15 6.67 -2.47 3.46
N PHE A 16 7.64 -2.87 4.30
CA PHE A 16 7.80 -2.31 5.64
C PHE A 16 8.40 -0.90 5.60
N GLU A 17 9.30 -0.61 4.67
CA GLU A 17 10.00 0.68 4.58
C GLU A 17 9.24 1.73 3.77
N ASN A 18 8.58 1.32 2.68
CA ASN A 18 7.94 2.21 1.71
C ASN A 18 6.54 1.72 1.29
N PRO A 19 5.60 1.48 2.22
CA PRO A 19 4.23 1.14 1.86
C PRO A 19 3.56 2.30 1.13
N GLN A 20 3.09 2.05 -0.09
CA GLN A 20 2.48 3.07 -0.95
C GLN A 20 0.96 3.12 -0.80
N HIS A 21 0.29 1.98 -0.69
CA HIS A 21 -1.17 1.96 -0.60
C HIS A 21 -1.64 2.30 0.83
N PRO A 22 -2.64 3.19 1.02
CA PRO A 22 -3.13 3.56 2.36
C PRO A 22 -3.63 2.38 3.19
N TYR A 23 -4.19 1.36 2.54
CA TYR A 23 -4.52 0.08 3.17
C TYR A 23 -3.30 -0.62 3.78
N THR A 24 -2.21 -0.79 3.04
CA THR A 24 -0.99 -1.44 3.50
C THR A 24 -0.37 -0.66 4.65
N ARG A 25 -0.32 0.68 4.56
CA ARG A 25 0.08 1.56 5.67
C ARG A 25 -0.72 1.29 6.94
N GLY A 26 -2.04 1.20 6.81
CA GLY A 26 -2.94 0.90 7.93
C GLY A 26 -2.70 -0.48 8.55
N LEU A 27 -2.45 -1.49 7.72
CA LEU A 27 -2.08 -2.83 8.21
C LEU A 27 -0.78 -2.80 9.01
N LEU A 28 0.26 -2.15 8.48
CA LEU A 28 1.57 -2.07 9.14
C LEU A 28 1.51 -1.25 10.42
N ALA A 29 0.71 -0.19 10.46
CA ALA A 29 0.46 0.59 11.69
C ALA A 29 -0.27 -0.22 12.78
N SER A 30 -0.90 -1.34 12.41
CA SER A 30 -1.56 -2.26 13.34
C SER A 30 -0.61 -3.33 13.91
N ILE A 31 0.68 -3.32 13.52
CA ILE A 31 1.68 -4.30 13.96
C ILE A 31 2.44 -3.72 15.18
N PRO A 32 2.45 -4.41 16.34
CA PRO A 32 3.30 -4.01 17.46
C PRO A 32 4.78 -4.23 17.12
N ILE A 33 5.62 -3.24 17.39
CA ILE A 33 7.07 -3.32 17.15
C ILE A 33 7.76 -3.63 18.49
N PRO A 34 8.46 -4.77 18.63
CA PRO A 34 9.20 -5.11 19.84
C PRO A 34 10.16 -3.99 20.24
N GLY A 35 10.12 -3.60 21.52
CA GLY A 35 10.96 -2.53 22.07
C GLY A 35 10.52 -1.10 21.72
N ARG A 36 9.51 -0.90 20.86
CA ARG A 36 8.92 0.43 20.58
C ARG A 36 7.48 0.56 21.06
N THR A 37 6.67 -0.48 20.90
CA THR A 37 5.28 -0.50 21.37
C THR A 37 5.22 -0.96 22.83
N GLN A 38 4.71 -0.12 23.72
CA GLN A 38 4.56 -0.47 25.14
C GLN A 38 3.35 -1.39 25.36
N PRO A 39 3.41 -2.32 26.33
CA PRO A 39 2.23 -3.10 26.73
C PRO A 39 1.06 -2.18 27.09
N GLY A 40 -0.12 -2.44 26.53
CA GLY A 40 -1.33 -1.63 26.74
C GLY A 40 -1.44 -0.38 25.86
N GLN A 41 -0.43 -0.05 25.05
CA GLN A 41 -0.52 1.04 24.09
C GLN A 41 -1.51 0.68 22.95
N PRO A 42 -2.43 1.58 22.56
CA PRO A 42 -3.31 1.35 21.42
C PRO A 42 -2.51 1.30 20.12
N LEU A 43 -2.83 0.31 19.28
CA LEU A 43 -2.27 0.17 17.94
C LEU A 43 -3.06 1.00 16.93
N GLY A 44 -2.43 1.29 15.79
CA GLY A 44 -3.16 1.82 14.64
C GLY A 44 -4.29 0.86 14.24
N SER A 45 -5.37 1.40 13.70
CA SER A 45 -6.45 0.59 13.13
C SER A 45 -6.98 1.26 11.88
N ILE A 46 -7.53 0.46 10.96
CA ILE A 46 -8.22 0.96 9.79
C ILE A 46 -9.69 1.17 10.15
N PRO A 47 -10.20 2.41 10.23
CA PRO A 47 -11.57 2.66 10.65
C PRO A 47 -12.59 2.14 9.64
N GLY A 48 -13.84 1.99 10.09
CA GLY A 48 -14.97 1.58 9.25
C GLY A 48 -15.07 0.07 9.03
N LEU A 49 -16.09 -0.32 8.27
CA LEU A 49 -16.44 -1.72 7.98
C LEU A 49 -15.89 -2.18 6.63
N VAL A 50 -15.49 -3.44 6.54
CA VAL A 50 -15.12 -4.06 5.26
C VAL A 50 -16.36 -4.08 4.34
N PRO A 51 -16.26 -3.61 3.09
CA PRO A 51 -17.40 -3.59 2.18
C PRO A 51 -17.85 -5.01 1.83
N SER A 52 -19.14 -5.16 1.53
CA SER A 52 -19.66 -6.38 0.93
C SER A 52 -19.02 -6.60 -0.45
N LEU A 53 -18.66 -7.84 -0.75
CA LEU A 53 -18.20 -8.25 -2.08
C LEU A 53 -19.36 -8.62 -3.02
N VAL A 54 -20.60 -8.47 -2.56
CA VAL A 54 -21.79 -8.70 -3.37
C VAL A 54 -22.05 -7.46 -4.23
N GLY A 55 -22.09 -7.67 -5.55
CA GLY A 55 -22.29 -6.60 -6.54
C GLY A 55 -21.00 -6.12 -7.18
N GLU A 56 -21.13 -5.20 -8.14
CA GLU A 56 -20.00 -4.71 -8.94
C GLU A 56 -19.17 -3.69 -8.14
N GLN A 57 -17.87 -3.94 -8.03
CA GLN A 57 -16.93 -3.02 -7.38
C GLN A 57 -16.25 -2.19 -8.47
N HIS A 58 -16.66 -0.93 -8.59
CA HIS A 58 -16.04 0.04 -9.49
C HIS A 58 -14.90 0.77 -8.80
N GLY A 59 -13.80 1.01 -9.51
CA GLY A 59 -12.65 1.77 -9.04
C GLY A 59 -11.91 1.20 -7.83
N CYS A 60 -11.41 2.06 -6.94
CA CYS A 60 -10.68 1.62 -5.75
C CYS A 60 -11.63 1.05 -4.68
N ALA A 61 -11.58 -0.27 -4.46
CA ALA A 61 -12.37 -0.95 -3.43
C ALA A 61 -12.13 -0.42 -2.00
N PHE A 62 -10.99 0.22 -1.74
CA PHE A 62 -10.66 0.78 -0.43
C PHE A 62 -11.16 2.22 -0.24
N ARG A 63 -11.73 2.88 -1.26
CA ARG A 63 -12.05 4.33 -1.22
C ARG A 63 -12.90 4.75 -0.02
N ASN A 64 -13.88 3.93 0.40
CA ASN A 64 -14.80 4.28 1.48
C ASN A 64 -14.15 4.28 2.88
N ARG A 65 -12.91 3.77 2.99
CA ARG A 65 -12.12 3.73 4.23
C ARG A 65 -10.78 4.44 4.08
N CYS A 66 -10.47 4.90 2.87
CA CYS A 66 -9.20 5.53 2.57
C CYS A 66 -9.23 6.99 3.04
N PRO A 67 -8.32 7.41 3.94
CA PRO A 67 -8.27 8.80 4.39
C PRO A 67 -7.84 9.78 3.28
N GLN A 68 -7.32 9.27 2.16
CA GLN A 68 -6.86 10.05 1.01
C GLN A 68 -7.82 9.94 -0.18
N ALA A 69 -9.02 9.37 -0.01
CA ALA A 69 -9.95 9.16 -1.12
C ALA A 69 -10.36 10.49 -1.79
N ILE A 70 -10.36 10.49 -3.11
CA ILE A 70 -10.88 11.58 -3.95
C ILE A 70 -11.92 11.03 -4.92
N THR A 71 -12.68 11.90 -5.59
CA THR A 71 -13.73 11.51 -6.55
C THR A 71 -13.21 10.56 -7.64
N ALA A 72 -12.00 10.81 -8.17
CA ALA A 72 -11.39 9.96 -9.19
C ALA A 72 -11.09 8.52 -8.72
N CYS A 73 -11.09 8.24 -7.40
CA CYS A 73 -10.96 6.88 -6.90
C CYS A 73 -12.21 6.01 -7.15
N ALA A 74 -13.33 6.62 -7.60
CA ALA A 74 -14.51 5.89 -8.04
C ALA A 74 -14.35 5.27 -9.44
N ASP A 75 -13.45 5.83 -10.24
CA ASP A 75 -13.11 5.35 -11.59
C ASP A 75 -12.00 4.29 -11.54
N GLU A 76 -11.68 3.69 -12.68
CA GLU A 76 -10.63 2.68 -12.79
C GLU A 76 -9.29 3.19 -12.24
N VAL A 77 -8.70 2.40 -11.33
CA VAL A 77 -7.37 2.66 -10.77
C VAL A 77 -6.38 1.64 -11.34
N PRO A 78 -5.62 1.99 -12.39
CA PRO A 78 -4.63 1.10 -12.95
C PRO A 78 -3.49 0.84 -11.96
N PRO A 79 -2.81 -0.31 -12.08
CA PRO A 79 -1.62 -0.57 -11.27
C PRO A 79 -0.47 0.32 -11.73
N VAL A 80 0.20 0.95 -10.77
CA VAL A 80 1.49 1.63 -10.95
C VAL A 80 2.58 0.65 -10.60
N HIS A 81 3.57 0.51 -11.47
CA HIS A 81 4.72 -0.36 -11.29
C HIS A 81 6.00 0.47 -11.15
N SER A 82 6.86 0.12 -10.20
CA SER A 82 8.25 0.57 -10.12
C SER A 82 9.10 -0.59 -9.62
N HIS A 83 10.11 -1.00 -10.40
CA HIS A 83 10.94 -2.17 -10.11
C HIS A 83 10.09 -3.41 -9.76
N ASN A 84 10.23 -3.94 -8.54
CA ASN A 84 9.49 -5.08 -8.01
C ASN A 84 8.30 -4.67 -7.13
N HIS A 85 7.85 -3.41 -7.22
CA HIS A 85 6.75 -2.84 -6.44
C HIS A 85 5.59 -2.48 -7.36
N MET A 86 4.44 -3.12 -7.17
CA MET A 86 3.18 -2.78 -7.83
C MET A 86 2.19 -2.24 -6.80
N THR A 87 1.51 -1.14 -7.13
CA THR A 87 0.48 -0.53 -6.28
C THR A 87 -0.71 -0.04 -7.12
N ARG A 88 -1.94 -0.35 -6.70
CA ARG A 88 -3.17 0.21 -7.29
C ARG A 88 -3.66 1.41 -6.47
N CYS A 89 -3.03 2.56 -6.67
CA CYS A 89 -3.42 3.81 -6.01
C CYS A 89 -3.11 5.00 -6.91
N LEU A 90 -4.01 5.99 -6.97
CA LEU A 90 -3.78 7.24 -7.72
C LEU A 90 -2.64 8.09 -7.14
N PHE A 91 -2.28 7.85 -5.87
CA PHE A 91 -1.19 8.53 -5.17
C PHE A 91 0.08 7.68 -5.06
N ALA A 92 0.13 6.51 -5.72
CA ALA A 92 1.34 5.72 -5.78
C ALA A 92 2.40 6.50 -6.56
N SER A 93 3.57 6.68 -5.98
CA SER A 93 4.73 7.18 -6.71
C SER A 93 5.28 6.02 -7.53
N ALA A 94 5.33 6.17 -8.86
CA ALA A 94 6.26 5.38 -9.65
C ALA A 94 7.67 5.75 -9.15
N GLY A 95 8.22 4.94 -8.24
CA GLY A 95 9.48 5.25 -7.57
C GLY A 95 10.56 5.58 -8.59
N ALA A 96 11.20 6.74 -8.37
CA ALA A 96 12.45 7.11 -9.00
C ALA A 96 13.48 5.98 -8.80
N GLU A 97 14.23 5.68 -9.85
CA GLU A 97 15.27 4.65 -9.88
C GLU A 97 16.32 4.84 -8.76
N PRO A 98 16.60 3.83 -7.92
CA PRO A 98 17.91 3.76 -7.31
C PRO A 98 18.89 3.34 -8.41
N VAL A 99 19.79 4.25 -8.78
CA VAL A 99 20.97 3.95 -9.58
C VAL A 99 21.79 2.91 -8.82
N LEU A 100 21.54 1.64 -9.08
CA LEU A 100 22.40 0.54 -8.68
C LEU A 100 23.76 0.78 -9.35
N GLN A 101 24.78 0.87 -8.49
CA GLN A 101 26.15 1.15 -8.83
C GLN A 101 26.64 0.22 -9.95
N ARG A 102 27.19 0.83 -11.00
CA ARG A 102 28.01 0.13 -11.99
C ARG A 102 29.33 -0.24 -11.32
N GLU A 103 29.36 -1.34 -10.57
CA GLU A 103 30.61 -2.02 -10.26
C GLU A 103 31.01 -2.85 -11.49
N GLY A 104 32.14 -2.48 -12.11
CA GLY A 104 32.78 -3.30 -13.14
C GLY A 104 33.20 -2.52 -14.38
N MET A 105 34.29 -1.76 -14.30
CA MET A 105 35.11 -1.43 -15.47
C MET A 105 36.56 -1.14 -15.04
N THR A 106 37.46 -2.07 -15.39
CA THR A 106 38.94 -1.94 -15.54
C THR A 106 39.76 -1.69 -14.27
N SER A 107 40.86 -2.38 -13.98
CA SER A 107 41.73 -3.25 -14.79
C SER A 107 42.55 -4.18 -13.90
#